data_AF-A0A346MXH9-F1
#
_entry.id   AF-A0A346MXH9-F1
#
_cell.length_a   1.000
_cell.length_b   1.000
_cell.length_c   1.000
_cell.angle_alpha   90.00
_cell.angle_beta   90.00
_cell.angle_gamma   90.00
#
_symmetry.space_group_name_H-M   'P 1'
#
loop_
_entity.id
_entity.type
_entity.pdbx_description
1 polymer ?
#
loop_
_entity_poly.entity_id
_entity_poly.type
_entity_poly.pdbx_seq_one_letter_code
_entity_poly.pdbx_strand_id
1 'polypeptide(L)' 'MPGSAAATLKQTAHALIDQLPDSATWEDLAYEMDVRASIERGLADSKAGRVIPVEDLIKELGVEE' A
#
# COMPACT_ATOMS: atom_id res chain seq x y z
N MET A 1 9.73 6.29 25.94
CA MET A 1 10.26 5.40 24.89
C MET A 1 10.71 6.30 23.74
N PRO A 2 12.00 6.33 23.36
CA PRO A 2 12.43 7.12 22.22
C PRO A 2 11.71 6.58 20.97
N GLY A 3 11.12 7.48 20.20
CA GLY A 3 10.21 7.17 19.11
C GLY A 3 10.83 6.25 18.07
N SER A 4 10.03 5.28 17.60
CA SER A 4 10.34 4.52 16.39
C SER A 4 10.62 5.52 15.27
N ALA A 5 11.89 5.68 14.89
CA ALA A 5 12.21 6.36 13.65
C ALA A 5 11.47 5.63 12.53
N ALA A 6 10.69 6.36 11.72
CA ALA A 6 10.07 5.77 10.55
C ALA A 6 11.17 5.12 9.70
N ALA A 7 10.99 3.84 9.35
CA ALA A 7 11.93 3.14 8.50
C ALA A 7 12.09 3.91 7.18
N THR A 8 13.34 4.12 6.75
CA THR A 8 13.63 4.73 5.46
C THR A 8 13.13 3.84 4.32
N LEU A 9 12.90 4.40 3.14
CA LEU A 9 12.54 3.63 1.94
C LEU A 9 13.48 2.45 1.72
N LYS A 10 14.79 2.66 1.89
CA LYS A 10 15.80 1.60 1.74
C LYS A 10 15.60 0.47 2.74
N GLN A 11 15.38 0.79 4.01
CA GLN A 11 15.15 -0.21 5.06
C GLN A 11 13.87 -1.01 4.79
N THR A 12 12.80 -0.34 4.37
CA THR A 12 11.54 -1.00 4.02
C THR A 12 11.69 -1.90 2.78
N ALA A 13 12.41 -1.45 1.75
CA ALA A 13 12.67 -2.25 0.56
C ALA A 13 13.53 -3.49 0.87
N HIS A 14 14.57 -3.34 1.71
CA HIS A 14 15.36 -4.49 2.16
C HIS A 14 14.51 -5.50 2.92
N ALA A 15 13.70 -5.05 3.88
CA ALA A 15 12.82 -5.95 4.63
C ALA A 15 11.79 -6.68 3.75
N LEU A 16 11.31 -6.03 2.68
CA LEU A 16 10.42 -6.66 1.69
C LEU A 16 11.16 -7.74 0.90
N ILE A 17 12.39 -7.45 0.43
CA ILE A 17 13.22 -8.44 -0.28
C ILE A 17 13.55 -9.64 0.62
N ASP A 18 13.86 -9.41 1.90
CA ASP A 18 14.18 -10.46 2.87
C ASP A 18 12.99 -11.41 3.16
N GLN A 19 11.77 -10.99 2.85
CA GLN A 19 10.55 -11.79 3.02
C GLN A 19 10.19 -12.60 1.77
N LEU A 20 10.80 -12.32 0.62
CA LEU A 20 10.56 -13.06 -0.61
C LEU A 20 11.17 -14.46 -0.51
N PRO A 21 10.52 -15.48 -1.10
CA PRO A 21 11.14 -16.79 -1.23
C PRO A 21 12.37 -16.72 -2.16
N ASP A 22 13.36 -17.59 -1.96
CA ASP A 22 14.55 -17.67 -2.83
C ASP A 22 14.21 -17.95 -4.31
N SER A 23 13.02 -18.51 -4.57
CA SER A 23 12.49 -18.76 -5.91
C SER A 23 11.77 -17.56 -6.54
N ALA A 24 11.67 -16.43 -5.82
CA ALA A 24 10.98 -15.24 -6.31
C ALA A 24 11.64 -14.71 -7.58
N THR A 25 10.79 -14.23 -8.49
CA THR A 25 11.20 -13.63 -9.75
C THR A 25 11.23 -12.11 -9.64
N TRP A 26 11.76 -11.46 -10.66
CA TRP A 26 11.68 -10.00 -10.78
C TRP A 26 10.25 -9.48 -10.88
N GLU A 27 9.32 -10.27 -11.42
CA GLU A 27 7.90 -9.91 -11.50
C GLU A 27 7.26 -9.92 -10.12
N ASP A 28 7.58 -10.91 -9.28
CA ASP A 28 7.08 -10.99 -7.89
C ASP A 28 7.56 -9.79 -7.06
N LEU A 29 8.85 -9.45 -7.17
CA LEU A 29 9.40 -8.28 -6.48
C LEU A 29 8.71 -6.99 -6.94
N ALA A 30 8.53 -6.81 -8.24
CA ALA A 30 7.88 -5.61 -8.79
C ALA A 30 6.43 -5.49 -8.30
N TYR A 31 5.69 -6.61 -8.27
CA TYR A 31 4.33 -6.66 -7.75
C TYR A 31 4.28 -6.24 -6.28
N GLU A 32 5.10 -6.83 -5.42
CA GLU A 32 5.13 -6.51 -3.99
C GLU A 32 5.48 -5.03 -3.73
N MET A 33 6.41 -4.47 -4.52
CA MET A 33 6.73 -3.04 -4.45
C MET A 33 5.55 -2.15 -4.84
N ASP A 34 4.82 -2.49 -5.91
CA ASP A 34 3.66 -1.71 -6.35
C ASP A 34 2.51 -1.78 -5.35
N VAL A 35 2.24 -2.97 -4.78
CA VAL A 35 1.25 -3.15 -3.71
C VAL A 35 1.61 -2.27 -2.51
N ARG A 36 2.86 -2.29 -2.06
CA ARG A 36 3.34 -1.46 -0.94
C ARG A 36 3.14 0.03 -1.23
N ALA A 37 3.57 0.50 -2.40
CA ALA A 37 3.42 1.89 -2.80
C ALA A 37 1.94 2.31 -2.91
N SER A 38 1.09 1.43 -3.42
CA SER A 38 -0.35 1.66 -3.52
C SER A 38 -1.03 1.78 -2.15
N ILE A 39 -0.61 0.97 -1.17
CA ILE A 39 -1.07 1.11 0.22
C ILE A 39 -0.65 2.45 0.82
N GLU A 40 0.61 2.84 0.67
CA GLU A 40 1.12 4.12 1.20
C GLU A 40 0.40 5.31 0.59
N ARG A 41 0.13 5.27 -0.73
CA ARG A 41 -0.69 6.26 -1.43
C ARG A 41 -2.11 6.30 -0.89
N GLY A 42 -2.78 5.16 -0.76
CA GLY A 42 -4.14 5.07 -0.23
C GLY A 42 -4.25 5.58 1.21
N LEU A 43 -3.26 5.28 2.06
CA LEU A 43 -3.19 5.81 3.42
C LEU A 43 -2.99 7.33 3.43
N ALA A 44 -2.18 7.87 2.51
CA ALA A 44 -1.99 9.31 2.37
C ALA A 44 -3.27 10.00 1.86
N ASP A 45 -3.97 9.40 0.90
CA ASP A 45 -5.25 9.88 0.38
C ASP A 45 -6.32 9.90 1.49
N SER A 46 -6.40 8.82 2.27
CA SER A 46 -7.30 8.71 3.43
C SER A 46 -7.03 9.82 4.46
N LYS A 47 -5.77 10.01 4.85
CA LYS A 47 -5.37 11.08 5.79
C LYS A 47 -5.65 12.48 5.25
N ALA A 48 -5.56 12.67 3.94
CA ALA A 48 -5.84 13.94 3.28
C ALA A 48 -7.33 14.16 2.98
N GLY A 49 -8.21 13.21 3.32
CA GLY A 49 -9.64 13.28 3.02
C GLY A 49 -9.97 13.15 1.53
N ARG A 50 -9.04 12.64 0.71
CA ARG A 50 -9.27 12.30 -0.71
C ARG A 50 -9.98 10.94 -0.82
N VAL A 51 -11.15 10.86 -0.23
CA VAL A 51 -11.99 9.66 -0.16
C VAL A 51 -13.41 10.02 -0.57
N ILE A 52 -14.19 9.02 -0.95
CA ILE A 52 -15.63 9.16 -1.20
C ILE A 52 -16.39 8.35 -0.14
N PRO A 53 -17.54 8.85 0.35
CA PRO A 53 -18.45 8.05 1.18
C PRO A 53 -18.92 6.81 0.44
N VAL A 54 -19.15 5.71 1.17
CA VAL A 54 -19.58 4.42 0.59
C VAL A 54 -20.93 4.57 -0.13
N GLU A 55 -21.83 5.37 0.45
CA GLU A 55 -23.15 5.64 -0.10
C GLU A 55 -23.08 6.34 -1.46
N ASP A 56 -22.07 7.18 -1.67
CA ASP A 56 -21.87 7.88 -2.93
C ASP A 56 -21.15 7.01 -3.97
N LEU A 57 -20.20 6.16 -3.52
CA LEU A 57 -19.57 5.15 -4.37
C LEU A 57 -20.58 4.16 -4.96
N ILE A 58 -21.51 3.64 -4.14
CA ILE A 58 -22.54 2.69 -4.57
C ILE A 58 -23.43 3.30 -5.66
N LYS A 59 -23.84 4.57 -5.49
CA LYS A 59 -24.61 5.31 -6.50
C LYS A 59 -23.86 5.48 -7.80
N GLU A 60 -22.55 5.78 -7.75
CA GLU A 60 -21.71 5.97 -8.93
C GLU A 60 -21.49 4.67 -9.70
N LEU A 61 -21.28 3.56 -8.99
CA LEU A 61 -21.08 2.23 -9.58
C LEU A 61 -22.38 1.58 -10.08
N GLY A 62 -23.55 2.08 -9.68
CA GLY A 62 -24.84 1.52 -10.05
C GLY A 62 -25.04 0.08 -9.55
N VAL A 63 -24.36 -0.30 -8.47
CA VAL A 63 -24.54 -1.59 -7.81
C VAL A 63 -25.74 -1.49 -6.88
N GLU A 64 -26.78 -2.27 -7.15
CA GLU A 64 -27.92 -2.43 -6.23
C GLU A 64 -27.49 -3.36 -5.09
N GLU A 65 -27.81 -2.99 -3.84
CA GLU A 65 -27.56 -3.84 -2.64
C GLU A 65 -28.36 -5.14 -2.65
#